data_AF-A0A422QHL7-F1
#
_entry.id   AF-A0A422QHL7-F1
#
_cell.length_a   1.000
_cell.length_b   1.000
_cell.length_c   1.000
_cell.angle_alpha   90.00
_cell.angle_beta   90.00
_cell.angle_gamma   90.00
#
_symmetry.space_group_name_H-M   'P 1'
#
loop_
_entity.id
_entity.type
_entity.pdbx_description
1 polymer ?
#
loop_
_entity_poly.entity_id
_entity_poly.type
_entity_poly.pdbx_seq_one_letter_code
_entity_poly.pdbx_strand_id
1 'polypeptide(L)'
;MGMTELDRKLQAGALLGRRIEGDRLVLADAVLAQALDGSRPLTAGERAALQGSPLTLRRLRHLADSRRAQAQPVCWRGSRGLLRAADSGNALDLLRTDDGMWRLHFVDAAGSLAVVVQLDPEAAGAAGVMEVRPAIQVRDGRGALVLEGQLDADGECEGPWPFEALPAAHFQQHGARFEVIPRATPIT
;
A
#
# COMPACT_ATOMS: atom_id res chain seq x y z
N MET A 1 -33.62 30.66 5.84
CA MET A 1 -32.92 29.78 6.80
C MET A 1 -31.91 28.96 6.00
N GLY A 2 -30.61 29.12 6.29
CA GLY A 2 -29.53 28.49 5.53
C GLY A 2 -29.33 27.03 5.94
N MET A 3 -29.20 26.16 4.94
CA MET A 3 -29.01 24.72 5.11
C MET A 3 -27.70 24.44 5.86
N THR A 4 -27.79 23.72 6.99
CA THR A 4 -26.65 23.48 7.88
C THR A 4 -25.70 22.42 7.30
N GLU A 5 -24.49 22.32 7.85
CA GLU A 5 -23.55 21.25 7.45
C GLU A 5 -24.09 19.86 7.75
N LEU A 6 -24.91 19.72 8.81
CA LEU A 6 -25.63 18.50 9.14
C LEU A 6 -26.67 18.17 8.07
N ASP A 7 -27.43 19.17 7.60
CA ASP A 7 -28.41 18.99 6.52
C ASP A 7 -27.74 18.55 5.22
N ARG A 8 -26.55 19.10 4.88
CA ARG A 8 -25.77 18.65 3.72
C ARG A 8 -25.32 17.20 3.85
N LYS A 9 -24.87 16.78 5.05
CA LYS A 9 -24.44 15.39 5.30
C LYS A 9 -25.63 14.41 5.23
N LEU A 10 -26.79 14.80 5.78
CA LEU A 10 -28.02 14.01 5.72
C LEU A 10 -28.57 13.90 4.29
N GLN A 11 -28.56 15.00 3.53
CA GLN A 11 -28.96 15.01 2.13
C GLN A 11 -28.02 14.18 1.25
N ALA A 12 -26.70 14.28 1.48
CA ALA A 12 -25.72 13.43 0.80
C ALA A 12 -25.94 11.94 1.12
N GLY A 13 -26.26 11.60 2.37
CA GLY A 13 -26.62 10.24 2.76
C GLY A 13 -27.91 9.74 2.09
N ALA A 14 -28.94 10.58 2.01
CA ALA A 14 -30.22 10.25 1.38
C ALA A 14 -30.11 10.02 -0.15
N LEU A 15 -29.28 10.80 -0.84
CA LEU A 15 -29.00 10.61 -2.26
C LEU A 15 -28.23 9.31 -2.55
N LEU A 16 -27.37 8.88 -1.61
CA LEU A 16 -26.57 7.66 -1.73
C LEU A 16 -27.33 6.38 -1.35
N GLY A 17 -28.36 6.47 -0.52
CA GLY A 17 -29.19 5.32 -0.11
C GLY A 17 -30.20 4.87 -1.17
N ARG A 18 -30.53 5.74 -2.15
CA ARG A 18 -31.51 5.46 -3.19
C ARG A 18 -30.87 4.66 -4.33
N ARG A 19 -31.19 3.37 -4.43
CA ARG A 19 -30.93 2.60 -5.65
C ARG A 19 -31.93 3.05 -6.71
N ILE A 20 -31.44 3.51 -7.86
CA ILE A 20 -32.26 3.77 -9.04
C ILE A 20 -32.06 2.56 -9.96
N GLU A 21 -33.13 1.81 -10.18
CA GLU A 21 -33.12 0.64 -11.05
C GLU A 21 -32.95 1.10 -12.51
N GLY A 22 -31.97 0.56 -13.22
CA GLY A 22 -31.63 0.97 -14.59
C GLY A 22 -30.72 2.22 -14.71
N ASP A 23 -30.02 2.62 -13.64
CA ASP A 23 -29.02 3.70 -13.70
C ASP A 23 -27.87 3.34 -14.65
N ARG A 24 -27.90 3.92 -15.85
CA ARG A 24 -26.90 3.73 -16.93
C ARG A 24 -26.04 4.97 -17.17
N LEU A 25 -26.30 6.06 -16.43
CA LEU A 25 -25.53 7.28 -16.56
C LEU A 25 -24.21 7.07 -15.81
N VAL A 26 -23.14 6.89 -16.55
CA VAL A 26 -21.78 6.74 -16.01
C VAL A 26 -20.92 7.80 -16.67
N LEU A 27 -20.44 8.76 -15.87
CA LEU A 27 -19.32 9.59 -16.30
C LEU A 27 -18.05 8.74 -16.32
N ALA A 28 -17.22 8.93 -17.33
CA ALA A 28 -15.95 8.22 -17.42
C ALA A 28 -15.05 8.57 -16.21
N ASP A 29 -14.36 7.56 -15.67
CA ASP A 29 -13.47 7.72 -14.51
C ASP A 29 -12.39 8.80 -14.76
N ALA A 30 -11.92 8.96 -15.99
CA ALA A 30 -10.97 10.02 -16.36
C ALA A 30 -11.53 11.43 -16.16
N VAL A 31 -12.82 11.65 -16.47
CA VAL A 31 -13.49 12.94 -16.27
C VAL A 31 -13.70 13.20 -14.77
N LEU A 32 -14.08 12.17 -14.00
CA LEU A 32 -14.21 12.27 -12.55
C LEU A 32 -12.86 12.54 -11.87
N ALA A 33 -11.78 11.91 -12.34
CA ALA A 33 -10.42 12.12 -11.85
C ALA A 33 -9.93 13.55 -12.13
N GLN A 34 -10.12 14.05 -13.36
CA GLN A 34 -9.78 15.42 -13.76
C GLN A 34 -10.58 16.49 -12.98
N ALA A 35 -11.81 16.17 -12.60
CA ALA A 35 -12.61 17.04 -11.74
C ALA A 35 -12.11 17.03 -10.29
N LEU A 36 -11.62 15.88 -9.80
CA LEU A 36 -11.07 15.73 -8.44
C LEU A 36 -9.67 16.32 -8.29
N ASP A 37 -8.85 16.31 -9.33
CA ASP A 37 -7.51 16.90 -9.32
C ASP A 37 -7.48 18.40 -9.68
N GLY A 38 -8.62 18.95 -10.11
CA GLY A 38 -8.79 20.36 -10.43
C GLY A 38 -8.27 20.77 -11.82
N SER A 39 -7.78 19.81 -12.62
CA SER A 39 -7.29 20.04 -13.98
C SER A 39 -8.41 20.47 -14.94
N ARG A 40 -9.66 20.07 -14.66
CA ARG A 40 -10.81 20.46 -15.46
C ARG A 40 -12.10 20.58 -14.62
N PRO A 41 -12.84 21.69 -14.72
CA PRO A 41 -14.16 21.80 -14.10
C PRO A 41 -15.20 20.96 -14.87
N LEU A 42 -16.15 20.35 -14.14
CA LEU A 42 -17.29 19.65 -14.73
C LEU A 42 -18.22 20.64 -15.46
N THR A 43 -18.59 20.29 -16.70
CA THR A 43 -19.60 21.02 -17.48
C THR A 43 -20.98 20.94 -16.82
N ALA A 44 -21.94 21.75 -17.29
CA ALA A 44 -23.30 21.72 -16.77
C ALA A 44 -23.99 20.36 -16.99
N GLY A 45 -23.76 19.73 -18.14
CA GLY A 45 -24.28 18.39 -18.45
C GLY A 45 -23.65 17.30 -17.59
N GLU A 46 -22.34 17.35 -17.36
CA GLU A 46 -21.64 16.40 -16.49
C GLU A 46 -22.07 16.58 -15.02
N ARG A 47 -22.29 17.81 -14.55
CA ARG A 47 -22.85 18.06 -13.22
C ARG A 47 -24.26 17.51 -13.07
N ALA A 48 -25.11 17.68 -14.08
CA ALA A 48 -26.46 17.13 -14.07
C ALA A 48 -26.44 15.58 -14.06
N ALA A 49 -25.55 14.95 -14.84
CA ALA A 49 -25.37 13.50 -14.86
C ALA A 49 -24.85 12.97 -13.52
N LEU A 50 -23.89 13.66 -12.90
CA LEU A 50 -23.38 13.33 -11.57
C LEU A 50 -24.49 13.42 -10.51
N GLN A 51 -25.31 14.47 -10.52
CA GLN A 51 -26.40 14.64 -9.56
C GLN A 51 -27.57 13.66 -9.78
N GLY A 52 -27.81 13.27 -11.04
CA GLY A 52 -28.87 12.34 -11.42
C GLY A 52 -28.54 10.85 -11.24
N SER A 53 -27.27 10.51 -11.02
CA SER A 53 -26.80 9.11 -10.91
C SER A 53 -26.18 8.83 -9.53
N PRO A 54 -26.92 8.14 -8.63
CA PRO A 54 -26.35 7.63 -7.38
C PRO A 54 -25.13 6.73 -7.60
N LEU A 55 -25.05 6.02 -8.73
CA LEU A 55 -23.90 5.19 -9.09
C LEU A 55 -22.67 6.05 -9.39
N THR A 56 -22.82 7.11 -10.18
CA THR A 56 -21.72 8.05 -10.49
C THR A 56 -21.25 8.80 -9.23
N LEU A 57 -22.15 9.16 -8.32
CA LEU A 57 -21.79 9.76 -7.01
C LEU A 57 -20.97 8.80 -6.13
N ARG A 58 -21.37 7.52 -6.06
CA ARG A 58 -20.59 6.50 -5.34
C ARG A 58 -19.21 6.32 -5.97
N ARG A 59 -19.13 6.31 -7.31
CA ARG A 59 -17.88 6.19 -8.05
C ARG A 59 -16.94 7.37 -7.81
N LEU A 60 -17.45 8.61 -7.86
CA LEU A 60 -16.69 9.82 -7.52
C LEU A 60 -16.15 9.77 -6.08
N ARG A 61 -16.98 9.33 -5.11
CA ARG A 61 -16.55 9.20 -3.72
C ARG A 61 -15.46 8.15 -3.54
N HIS A 62 -15.60 6.99 -4.19
CA HIS A 62 -14.56 5.97 -4.20
C HIS A 62 -13.25 6.53 -4.75
N LEU A 63 -13.27 7.23 -5.89
CA LEU A 63 -12.08 7.86 -6.47
C LEU A 63 -11.48 8.93 -5.55
N ALA A 64 -12.30 9.74 -4.88
CA ALA A 64 -11.85 10.75 -3.93
C ALA A 64 -11.23 10.13 -2.65
N ASP A 65 -11.76 8.98 -2.20
CA ASP A 65 -11.24 8.24 -1.05
C ASP A 65 -9.93 7.52 -1.40
N SER A 66 -9.85 6.90 -2.59
CA SER A 66 -8.60 6.32 -3.12
C SER A 66 -7.51 7.39 -3.27
N ARG A 67 -7.87 8.57 -3.82
CA ARG A 67 -6.93 9.69 -3.95
C ARG A 67 -6.49 10.22 -2.59
N ARG A 68 -7.39 10.32 -1.60
CA ARG A 68 -7.01 10.73 -0.23
C ARG A 68 -6.14 9.68 0.46
N ALA A 69 -6.36 8.39 0.23
CA ALA A 69 -5.50 7.34 0.73
C ALA A 69 -4.09 7.41 0.10
N GLN A 70 -3.98 7.82 -1.16
CA GLN A 70 -2.71 8.04 -1.86
C GLN A 70 -2.03 9.37 -1.47
N ALA A 71 -2.80 10.41 -1.15
CA ALA A 71 -2.31 11.76 -0.86
C ALA A 71 -2.06 12.03 0.64
N GLN A 72 -2.52 11.16 1.54
CA GLN A 72 -2.07 11.21 2.92
C GLN A 72 -0.61 10.75 2.95
N PRO A 73 0.32 11.50 3.56
CA PRO A 73 1.62 10.96 3.90
C PRO A 73 1.35 9.82 4.88
N VAL A 74 1.33 8.59 4.34
CA VAL A 74 1.33 7.40 5.14
C VAL A 74 2.66 7.47 5.89
N CYS A 75 2.62 7.87 7.17
CA CYS A 75 3.71 7.57 8.08
C CYS A 75 3.73 6.04 8.21
N TRP A 76 4.30 5.37 7.20
CA TRP A 76 4.43 3.93 7.15
C TRP A 76 5.21 3.51 8.39
N ARG A 77 4.55 2.76 9.28
CA ARG A 77 5.13 2.34 10.57
C ARG A 77 5.74 0.95 10.51
N GLY A 78 5.57 0.28 9.39
CA GLY A 78 6.03 -1.08 9.15
C GLY A 78 4.98 -1.96 8.51
N SER A 79 5.45 -3.10 8.00
CA SER A 79 4.70 -4.13 7.30
C SER A 79 5.11 -5.49 7.85
N ARG A 80 4.19 -6.44 7.90
CA ARG A 80 4.45 -7.80 8.42
C ARG A 80 4.15 -8.83 7.36
N GLY A 81 4.88 -9.94 7.38
CA GLY A 81 4.60 -11.08 6.53
C GLY A 81 4.76 -12.39 7.27
N LEU A 82 4.17 -13.43 6.71
CA LEU A 82 4.24 -14.80 7.21
C LEU A 82 4.95 -15.68 6.18
N LEU A 83 5.81 -16.57 6.67
CA LEU A 83 6.29 -17.70 5.90
C LEU A 83 5.08 -18.59 5.63
N ARG A 84 4.53 -18.49 4.41
CA ARG A 84 3.50 -19.42 3.97
C ARG A 84 4.21 -20.72 3.63
N ALA A 85 3.76 -21.81 4.23
CA ALA A 85 4.32 -23.13 4.01
C ALA A 85 4.38 -23.40 2.50
N ALA A 86 5.57 -23.35 1.92
CA ALA A 86 5.84 -24.06 0.68
C ALA A 86 5.88 -25.54 1.09
N ASP A 87 4.89 -26.31 0.65
CA ASP A 87 4.68 -27.73 0.93
C ASP A 87 5.73 -28.65 0.27
N SER A 88 6.97 -28.20 0.16
CA SER A 88 8.03 -28.94 -0.53
C SER A 88 9.35 -28.37 -0.05
N GLY A 89 10.32 -29.21 0.33
CA GLY A 89 11.65 -28.83 0.80
C GLY A 89 12.55 -28.11 -0.23
N ASN A 90 11.99 -27.17 -0.99
CA ASN A 90 12.70 -26.25 -1.87
C ASN A 90 13.26 -25.07 -1.08
N ALA A 91 14.29 -24.45 -1.65
CA ALA A 91 14.81 -23.18 -1.18
C ALA A 91 13.70 -22.13 -1.12
N LEU A 92 13.68 -21.36 -0.02
CA LEU A 92 12.78 -20.23 0.11
C LEU A 92 13.34 -19.09 -0.74
N ASP A 93 12.73 -18.87 -1.90
CA ASP A 93 13.22 -17.85 -2.84
C ASP A 93 12.58 -16.48 -2.62
N LEU A 94 11.37 -16.44 -2.03
CA LEU A 94 10.58 -15.22 -1.89
C LEU A 94 9.65 -15.24 -0.66
N LEU A 95 9.65 -14.15 0.10
CA LEU A 95 8.61 -13.80 1.06
C LEU A 95 7.96 -12.47 0.71
N ARG A 96 6.67 -12.29 1.07
CA ARG A 96 5.93 -11.05 0.84
C ARG A 96 5.22 -10.61 2.12
N THR A 97 5.11 -9.30 2.35
CA THR A 97 4.29 -8.77 3.45
C THR A 97 2.80 -8.87 3.11
N ASP A 98 1.96 -8.94 4.14
CA ASP A 98 0.52 -9.12 4.03
C ASP A 98 -0.19 -7.92 3.37
N ASP A 99 0.41 -6.73 3.48
CA ASP A 99 -0.03 -5.50 2.80
C ASP A 99 0.48 -5.40 1.34
N GLY A 100 1.28 -6.38 0.89
CA GLY A 100 1.85 -6.42 -0.45
C GLY A 100 2.96 -5.40 -0.71
N MET A 101 3.37 -4.61 0.30
CA MET A 101 4.36 -3.55 0.13
C MET A 101 5.77 -4.08 -0.10
N TRP A 102 6.16 -5.19 0.53
CA TRP A 102 7.55 -5.64 0.53
C TRP A 102 7.71 -7.07 0.06
N ARG A 103 8.84 -7.31 -0.59
CA ARG A 103 9.30 -8.61 -1.05
C ARG A 103 10.70 -8.85 -0.52
N LEU A 104 10.94 -10.02 0.06
CA LEU A 104 12.26 -10.47 0.51
C LEU A 104 12.69 -11.60 -0.41
N HIS A 105 13.77 -11.36 -1.14
CA HIS A 105 14.43 -12.33 -2.00
C HIS A 105 15.68 -12.86 -1.30
N PHE A 106 15.99 -14.14 -1.55
CA PHE A 106 17.21 -14.78 -1.07
C PHE A 106 18.00 -15.27 -2.27
N VAL A 107 19.21 -14.74 -2.46
CA VAL A 107 20.04 -14.99 -3.65
C VAL A 107 21.41 -15.50 -3.25
N ASP A 108 21.92 -16.49 -3.96
CA ASP A 108 23.32 -16.92 -3.80
C ASP A 108 24.22 -15.96 -4.61
N ALA A 109 24.99 -15.15 -3.88
CA ALA A 109 25.97 -14.23 -4.45
C ALA A 109 27.39 -14.78 -4.19
N ALA A 110 27.98 -15.38 -5.22
CA ALA A 110 29.36 -15.86 -5.23
C ALA A 110 29.72 -16.82 -4.06
N GLY A 111 28.80 -17.70 -3.67
CA GLY A 111 28.99 -18.67 -2.58
C GLY A 111 28.65 -18.12 -1.20
N SER A 112 28.06 -16.92 -1.13
CA SER A 112 27.49 -16.34 0.08
C SER A 112 26.03 -16.00 -0.15
N LEU A 113 25.17 -16.41 0.77
CA LEU A 113 23.75 -16.11 0.68
C LEU A 113 23.51 -14.64 1.04
N ALA A 114 22.77 -13.93 0.20
CA ALA A 114 22.35 -12.56 0.41
C ALA A 114 20.82 -12.46 0.52
N VAL A 115 20.37 -11.43 1.23
CA VAL A 115 18.96 -11.06 1.35
C VAL A 115 18.76 -9.71 0.67
N VAL A 116 17.76 -9.64 -0.20
CA VAL A 116 17.36 -8.40 -0.89
C VAL A 116 15.92 -8.10 -0.51
N VAL A 117 15.67 -6.90 -0.02
CA VAL A 117 14.33 -6.40 0.28
C VAL A 117 13.96 -5.35 -0.73
N GLN A 118 12.86 -5.59 -1.44
CA GLN A 118 12.36 -4.75 -2.52
C GLN A 118 10.97 -4.22 -2.15
N LEU A 119 10.79 -2.92 -2.32
CA LEU A 119 9.48 -2.26 -2.26
C LEU A 119 8.71 -2.52 -3.56
N ASP A 120 7.43 -2.92 -3.45
CA ASP A 120 6.53 -3.08 -4.58
C ASP A 120 6.01 -1.70 -5.04
N PRO A 121 6.40 -1.19 -6.23
CA PRO A 121 6.03 0.15 -6.66
C PRO A 121 4.52 0.32 -6.89
N GLU A 122 3.79 -0.79 -7.09
CA GLU A 122 2.34 -0.78 -7.27
C GLU A 122 1.56 -0.79 -5.93
N ALA A 123 2.25 -1.00 -4.80
CA ALA A 123 1.60 -1.09 -3.50
C ALA A 123 1.10 0.28 -2.99
N ALA A 124 -0.03 0.25 -2.29
CA ALA A 124 -0.63 1.44 -1.69
C ALA A 124 0.28 1.98 -0.57
N GLY A 125 0.98 3.08 -0.84
CA GLY A 125 1.93 3.71 0.09
C GLY A 125 3.39 3.66 -0.37
N ALA A 126 3.71 2.90 -1.42
CA ALA A 126 5.07 2.79 -1.95
C ALA A 126 5.63 4.14 -2.41
N ALA A 127 4.82 4.97 -3.07
CA ALA A 127 5.24 6.32 -3.49
C ALA A 127 5.72 7.19 -2.32
N GLY A 128 5.03 7.14 -1.17
CA GLY A 128 5.43 7.91 0.01
C GLY A 128 6.71 7.38 0.65
N VAL A 129 6.91 6.06 0.65
CA VAL A 129 8.17 5.44 1.11
C VAL A 129 9.33 5.79 0.17
N MET A 130 9.11 5.78 -1.15
CA MET A 130 10.12 6.14 -2.15
C MET A 130 10.48 7.62 -2.17
N GLU A 131 9.56 8.51 -1.80
CA GLU A 131 9.88 9.93 -1.70
C GLU A 131 10.85 10.20 -0.55
N VAL A 132 10.60 9.56 0.61
CA VAL A 132 11.43 9.73 1.82
C VAL A 132 12.70 8.90 1.76
N ARG A 133 12.65 7.71 1.12
CA ARG A 133 13.65 6.63 1.21
C ARG A 133 14.13 6.47 2.64
N PRO A 134 13.30 5.96 3.57
CA PRO A 134 13.75 5.76 4.94
C PRO A 134 14.83 4.67 5.01
N ALA A 135 15.67 4.72 6.03
CA ALA A 135 16.40 3.53 6.45
C ALA A 135 15.38 2.51 6.97
N ILE A 136 15.56 1.24 6.63
CA ILE A 136 14.68 0.15 7.01
C ILE A 136 15.42 -0.89 7.85
N GLN A 137 14.64 -1.63 8.64
CA GLN A 137 15.08 -2.83 9.34
C GLN A 137 14.12 -3.96 9.01
N VAL A 138 14.67 -5.13 8.75
CA VAL A 138 13.94 -6.38 8.60
C VAL A 138 14.24 -7.23 9.82
N ARG A 139 13.20 -7.71 10.49
CA ARG A 139 13.32 -8.58 11.66
C ARG A 139 12.56 -9.89 11.47
N ASP A 140 13.05 -10.95 12.08
CA ASP A 140 12.33 -12.21 12.16
C ASP A 140 11.18 -12.16 13.19
N GLY A 141 10.43 -13.26 13.30
CA GLY A 141 9.29 -13.36 14.20
C GLY A 141 9.64 -13.34 15.70
N ARG A 142 10.93 -13.39 16.06
CA ARG A 142 11.44 -13.20 17.42
C ARG A 142 12.14 -11.86 17.62
N GLY A 143 12.22 -11.03 16.58
CA GLY A 143 12.83 -9.71 16.62
C GLY A 143 14.33 -9.68 16.30
N ALA A 144 14.94 -10.79 15.87
CA ALA A 144 16.34 -10.77 15.44
C ALA A 144 16.48 -10.01 14.12
N LEU A 145 17.56 -9.25 13.98
CA LEU A 145 17.82 -8.44 12.79
C LEU A 145 18.27 -9.33 11.62
N VAL A 146 17.52 -9.27 10.53
CA VAL A 146 17.81 -9.98 9.26
C VAL A 146 18.58 -9.08 8.30
N LEU A 147 18.15 -7.82 8.18
CA LEU A 147 18.75 -6.82 7.31
C LEU A 147 18.51 -5.43 7.89
N GLU A 148 19.49 -4.55 7.75
CA GLU A 148 19.35 -3.11 8.01
C GLU A 148 20.06 -2.34 6.91
N GLY A 149 19.43 -1.29 6.40
CA GLY A 149 20.05 -0.44 5.40
C GLY A 149 19.12 0.64 4.87
N GLN A 150 19.62 1.37 3.89
CA GLN A 150 18.91 2.45 3.22
C GLN A 150 18.37 1.94 1.89
N LEU A 151 17.16 2.36 1.50
CA LEU A 151 16.64 2.08 0.16
C LEU A 151 17.45 2.86 -0.89
N ASP A 152 17.78 2.19 -1.98
CA ASP A 152 18.40 2.79 -3.14
C ASP A 152 17.39 3.52 -4.06
N ALA A 153 17.79 3.80 -5.30
CA ALA A 153 16.94 4.49 -6.27
C ALA A 153 15.80 3.60 -6.81
N ASP A 154 15.96 2.28 -6.76
CA ASP A 154 15.00 1.29 -7.26
C ASP A 154 14.07 0.78 -6.15
N GLY A 155 14.30 1.22 -4.90
CA GLY A 155 13.51 0.81 -3.74
C GLY A 155 13.97 -0.52 -3.16
N GLU A 156 15.24 -0.85 -3.37
CA GLU A 156 15.89 -2.06 -2.89
C GLU A 156 16.87 -1.77 -1.76
N CYS A 157 17.06 -2.77 -0.91
CA CYS A 157 18.11 -2.81 0.10
C CYS A 157 18.63 -4.23 0.18
N GLU A 158 19.94 -4.40 0.06
CA GLU A 158 20.60 -5.69 0.07
C GLU A 158 21.63 -5.81 1.19
N GLY A 159 21.88 -7.04 1.62
CA GLY A 159 22.93 -7.35 2.58
C GLY A 159 23.19 -8.84 2.71
N PRO A 160 24.29 -9.23 3.38
CA PRO A 160 24.60 -10.63 3.61
C PRO A 160 23.57 -11.25 4.54
N TRP A 161 23.19 -12.50 4.26
CA TRP A 161 22.37 -13.28 5.17
C TRP A 161 23.15 -13.53 6.48
N PRO A 162 22.66 -13.09 7.65
CA PRO A 162 23.47 -13.03 8.87
C PRO A 162 23.46 -14.35 9.68
N PHE A 163 22.70 -15.36 9.26
CA PHE A 163 22.51 -16.60 10.02
C PHE A 163 23.17 -17.80 9.33
N GLU A 164 23.60 -18.77 10.11
CA GLU A 164 24.13 -20.04 9.58
C GLU A 164 23.04 -20.91 8.94
N ALA A 165 21.82 -20.87 9.50
CA ALA A 165 20.69 -21.63 8.98
C ALA A 165 20.17 -21.04 7.67
N LEU A 166 19.73 -21.90 6.75
CA LEU A 166 19.06 -21.46 5.53
C LEU A 166 17.76 -20.68 5.86
N PRO A 167 17.34 -19.71 5.02
CA PRO A 167 16.21 -18.82 5.31
C PRO A 167 14.94 -19.54 5.71
N ALA A 168 14.56 -20.59 4.98
CA ALA A 168 13.37 -21.39 5.27
C ALA A 168 13.39 -21.95 6.70
N ALA A 169 14.50 -22.60 7.06
CA ALA A 169 14.69 -23.22 8.37
C ALA A 169 14.74 -22.16 9.49
N HIS A 170 15.44 -21.05 9.25
CA HIS A 170 15.51 -19.93 10.19
C HIS A 170 14.13 -19.38 10.49
N PHE A 171 13.38 -18.92 9.46
CA PHE A 171 12.06 -18.34 9.69
C PHE A 171 11.09 -19.34 10.33
N GLN A 172 11.13 -20.62 9.95
CA GLN A 172 10.28 -21.65 10.55
C GLN A 172 10.54 -21.83 12.06
N GLN A 173 11.81 -21.84 12.49
CA GLN A 173 12.19 -21.94 13.90
C GLN A 173 11.89 -20.65 14.69
N HIS A 174 11.92 -19.51 14.01
CA HIS A 174 11.79 -18.18 14.59
C HIS A 174 10.39 -17.56 14.43
N GLY A 175 9.35 -18.39 14.39
CA GLY A 175 7.94 -17.95 14.49
C GLY A 175 7.23 -17.79 13.14
N ALA A 176 7.86 -18.21 12.04
CA ALA A 176 7.32 -18.20 10.67
C ALA A 176 6.81 -16.82 10.23
N ARG A 177 7.46 -15.75 10.73
CA ARG A 177 7.05 -14.36 10.53
C ARG A 177 8.28 -13.49 10.28
N PHE A 178 8.04 -12.36 9.64
CA PHE A 178 8.99 -11.28 9.56
C PHE A 178 8.26 -9.93 9.56
N GLU A 179 9.00 -8.89 9.88
CA GLU A 179 8.52 -7.51 9.80
C GLU A 179 9.55 -6.63 9.12
N VAL A 180 9.08 -5.68 8.32
CA VAL A 180 9.87 -4.61 7.71
C VAL A 180 9.40 -3.33 8.37
N ILE A 181 10.29 -2.62 9.05
CA ILE A 181 9.96 -1.40 9.81
C ILE A 181 10.92 -0.27 9.42
N PRO A 182 10.50 1.00 9.51
CA PRO A 182 11.44 2.10 9.42
C PRO A 182 12.42 2.05 10.60
N ARG A 183 13.69 2.29 10.33
CA ARG A 183 14.70 2.49 11.37
C ARG A 183 14.38 3.79 12.09
N ALA A 184 14.17 3.72 13.39
CA ALA A 184 14.03 4.92 14.20
C ALA A 184 15.34 5.71 14.12
N THR A 185 15.31 6.89 13.53
CA THR A 185 16.43 7.84 13.65
C THR A 185 16.51 8.25 15.12
N PRO A 186 17.65 8.03 15.80
CA PRO A 186 17.80 8.55 17.16
C PRO A 186 17.67 10.07 17.09
N ILE A 187 16.74 10.63 17.87
CA ILE A 187 16.64 12.07 18.08
C ILE A 187 17.91 12.45 18.83
N THR A 188 18.85 13.11 18.14
CA THR A 188 20.08 13.62 18.73
C THR A 188 19.86 15.04 19.22
#